data_AF-A0A7T8K7L1-F1
#
_entry.id   AF-A0A7T8K7L1-F1
#
_cell.length_a   1.000
_cell.length_b   1.000
_cell.length_c   1.000
_cell.angle_alpha   90.00
_cell.angle_beta   90.00
_cell.angle_gamma   90.00
#
_symmetry.space_group_name_H-M   'P 1'
#
loop_
_entity.id
_entity.type
_entity.pdbx_description
1 polymer ?
#
loop_
_entity_poly.entity_id
_entity_poly.type
_entity_poly.pdbx_seq_one_letter_code
_entity_poly.pdbx_strand_id
1 'polypeptide(L)'
;QNDRVLYRKKEKIPVQLRTLFRRQKPPSVMVWEGVTSDGKKAPIIFVEEGVKIDQAVYLHLLSEEVVPWVQREYPTALLLFQQDGAPSHTSKLVQSFCTDMFADFWSKDLWPPSSPDLNSMDFGILSILETRVCSKSWPSVEILKKKLIQAWASLSEEEIPACVASTARRFKAVVKAKEGYVKI
;
A
#
# COMPACT_ATOMS: atom_id res chain seq x y z
N GLN A 1 8.01 -4.64 -11.56
CA GLN A 1 8.89 -3.68 -12.29
C GLN A 1 10.02 -4.44 -13.00
N ASN A 2 10.49 -3.99 -14.18
CA ASN A 2 11.58 -4.68 -14.89
C ASN A 2 12.94 -4.15 -14.44
N ASP A 3 13.76 -5.00 -13.82
CA ASP A 3 15.14 -4.68 -13.41
C ASP A 3 16.04 -4.69 -14.65
N ARG A 4 16.00 -3.59 -15.40
CA ARG A 4 16.87 -3.42 -16.56
C ARG A 4 18.26 -3.00 -16.08
N VAL A 5 19.23 -3.88 -16.25
CA VAL A 5 20.64 -3.58 -15.98
C VAL A 5 21.30 -3.11 -17.27
N LEU A 6 21.77 -1.86 -17.29
CA LEU A 6 22.43 -1.25 -18.46
C LEU A 6 23.95 -1.42 -18.36
N TYR A 7 24.54 -2.12 -19.34
CA TYR A 7 25.99 -2.26 -19.48
C TYR A 7 26.43 -1.91 -20.90
N ARG A 8 27.62 -1.30 -21.03
CA ARG A 8 28.20 -0.91 -22.34
C ARG A 8 28.55 -2.09 -23.24
N LYS A 9 28.85 -3.26 -22.66
CA LYS A 9 29.21 -4.49 -23.39
C LYS A 9 28.67 -5.71 -22.63
N LYS A 10 28.15 -6.70 -23.35
CA LYS A 10 27.51 -7.90 -22.77
C LYS A 10 28.47 -8.71 -21.88
N GLU A 11 29.74 -8.76 -22.26
CA GLU A 11 30.80 -9.47 -21.53
C GLU A 11 31.06 -8.90 -20.13
N LYS A 12 30.69 -7.63 -19.89
CA LYS A 12 30.85 -6.98 -18.57
C LYS A 12 29.68 -7.23 -17.62
N ILE A 13 28.59 -7.86 -18.07
CA ILE A 13 27.48 -8.23 -17.21
C ILE A 13 27.96 -9.37 -16.30
N PRO A 14 27.90 -9.23 -14.96
CA PRO A 14 28.17 -10.34 -14.03
C PRO A 14 27.34 -11.57 -14.40
N VAL A 15 27.92 -12.77 -14.38
CA VAL A 15 27.24 -14.02 -14.83
C VAL A 15 25.91 -14.24 -14.13
N GLN A 16 25.83 -13.89 -12.85
CA GLN A 16 24.63 -13.96 -12.01
C GLN A 16 23.48 -13.05 -12.50
N LEU A 17 23.81 -11.96 -13.22
CA LEU A 17 22.87 -11.00 -13.78
C LEU A 17 22.55 -11.26 -15.27
N ARG A 18 23.27 -12.21 -15.91
CA ARG A 18 23.03 -12.56 -17.33
C ARG A 18 21.76 -13.37 -17.54
N THR A 19 21.34 -14.11 -16.51
CA THR A 19 20.21 -15.03 -16.60
C THR A 19 19.35 -14.91 -15.34
N LEU A 20 18.40 -13.98 -15.35
CA LEU A 20 17.33 -13.96 -14.36
C LEU A 20 16.21 -14.90 -14.82
N PHE A 21 16.11 -16.08 -14.22
CA PHE A 21 14.96 -16.95 -14.42
C PHE A 21 13.73 -16.33 -13.76
N ARG A 22 12.94 -15.58 -14.54
CA ARG A 22 11.61 -15.14 -14.13
C ARG A 22 10.61 -16.17 -14.63
N ARG A 23 9.94 -16.88 -13.70
CA ARG A 23 8.78 -17.72 -14.03
C ARG A 23 7.72 -16.84 -14.73
N GLN A 24 7.15 -17.31 -15.83
CA GLN A 24 5.93 -16.71 -16.36
C GLN A 24 4.81 -16.96 -15.34
N LYS A 25 4.04 -15.90 -15.00
CA LYS A 25 2.97 -15.94 -13.98
C LYS A 25 3.47 -16.43 -12.61
N PRO A 26 4.36 -15.68 -11.93
CA PRO A 26 4.69 -15.99 -10.55
C PRO A 26 3.40 -15.97 -9.69
N PRO A 27 3.34 -16.75 -8.59
CA PRO A 27 2.24 -16.64 -7.65
C PRO A 27 2.05 -15.18 -7.21
N SER A 28 0.81 -14.69 -7.30
CA SER A 28 0.43 -13.33 -6.91
C SER A 28 -0.78 -13.39 -5.99
N VAL A 29 -0.87 -12.45 -5.06
CA VAL A 29 -1.99 -12.31 -4.14
C VAL A 29 -2.35 -10.85 -4.03
N MET A 30 -3.64 -10.55 -4.00
CA MET A 30 -4.15 -9.20 -3.74
C MET A 30 -4.41 -9.05 -2.24
N VAL A 31 -4.04 -7.89 -1.71
CA VAL A 31 -3.99 -7.65 -0.26
C VAL A 31 -4.47 -6.24 0.02
N TRP A 32 -5.22 -6.07 1.11
CA TRP A 32 -5.46 -4.78 1.73
C TRP A 32 -4.64 -4.67 3.01
N GLU A 33 -3.96 -3.55 3.17
CA GLU A 33 -3.09 -3.21 4.28
C GLU A 33 -3.35 -1.76 4.70
N GLY A 34 -3.22 -1.47 5.99
CA GLY A 34 -3.39 -0.13 6.53
C GLY A 34 -2.47 0.11 7.72
N VAL A 35 -2.01 1.35 7.87
CA VAL A 35 -1.19 1.80 9.00
C VAL A 35 -1.71 3.11 9.54
N THR A 36 -1.36 3.41 10.79
CA THR A 36 -1.66 4.68 11.46
C THR A 36 -0.37 5.44 11.75
N SER A 37 -0.48 6.76 11.97
CA SER A 37 0.67 7.65 12.18
C SER A 37 1.48 7.33 13.44
N ASP A 38 0.88 6.68 14.43
CA ASP A 38 1.53 6.21 15.65
C ASP A 38 2.23 4.84 15.48
N GLY A 39 2.25 4.29 14.26
CA GLY A 39 2.98 3.07 13.94
C GLY A 39 2.17 1.78 14.06
N LYS A 40 0.89 1.83 14.46
CA LYS A 40 0.07 0.61 14.48
C LYS A 40 -0.25 0.16 13.06
N LYS A 41 -0.50 -1.15 12.97
CA LYS A 41 -0.75 -1.89 11.74
C LYS A 41 -2.13 -2.51 11.80
N ALA A 42 -2.95 -2.23 10.81
CA ALA A 42 -4.20 -2.95 10.62
C ALA A 42 -3.93 -4.43 10.27
N PRO A 43 -4.91 -5.33 10.44
CA PRO A 43 -4.80 -6.70 9.97
C PRO A 43 -4.53 -6.73 8.47
N ILE A 44 -3.72 -7.69 8.03
CA ILE A 44 -3.54 -7.96 6.60
C ILE A 44 -4.76 -8.73 6.11
N ILE A 45 -5.46 -8.19 5.12
CA ILE A 45 -6.66 -8.81 4.56
C ILE A 45 -6.32 -9.34 3.17
N PHE A 46 -6.32 -10.66 3.04
CA PHE A 46 -6.06 -11.33 1.76
C PHE A 46 -7.34 -11.45 0.95
N VAL A 47 -7.30 -10.96 -0.28
CA VAL A 47 -8.41 -11.15 -1.23
C VAL A 47 -8.25 -12.51 -1.92
N GLU A 48 -9.36 -13.24 -2.02
CA GLU A 48 -9.39 -14.55 -2.66
C GLU A 48 -9.05 -14.47 -4.16
N GLU A 49 -8.48 -15.55 -4.69
CA GLU A 49 -8.09 -15.60 -6.09
C GLU A 49 -9.30 -15.45 -7.01
N GLY A 50 -9.20 -14.59 -8.02
CA GLY A 50 -10.28 -14.33 -8.98
C GLY A 50 -11.32 -13.31 -8.49
N VAL A 51 -11.29 -12.91 -7.22
CA VAL A 51 -12.17 -11.84 -6.72
C VAL A 51 -11.68 -10.49 -7.22
N LYS A 52 -12.58 -9.74 -7.85
CA LYS A 52 -12.36 -8.33 -8.20
C LYS A 52 -12.86 -7.46 -7.05
N ILE A 53 -12.00 -6.60 -6.51
CA ILE A 53 -12.43 -5.61 -5.52
C ILE A 53 -13.26 -4.54 -6.25
N ASP A 54 -14.58 -4.63 -6.12
CA ASP A 54 -15.49 -3.56 -6.46
C ASP A 54 -15.91 -2.79 -5.19
N GLN A 55 -16.86 -1.86 -5.33
CA GLN A 55 -17.36 -1.08 -4.21
C GLN A 55 -18.01 -1.91 -3.10
N ALA A 56 -18.66 -3.04 -3.42
CA ALA A 56 -19.36 -3.85 -2.43
C ALA A 56 -18.38 -4.71 -1.65
N VAL A 57 -17.43 -5.35 -2.34
CA VAL A 57 -16.33 -6.09 -1.72
C VAL A 57 -15.49 -5.18 -0.83
N TYR A 58 -15.17 -3.97 -1.31
CA TYR A 58 -14.40 -3.01 -0.53
C TYR A 58 -15.15 -2.52 0.71
N LEU A 59 -16.44 -2.18 0.59
CA LEU A 59 -17.24 -1.78 1.75
C LEU A 59 -17.32 -2.89 2.79
N HIS A 60 -17.56 -4.13 2.37
CA HIS A 60 -17.61 -5.28 3.28
C HIS A 60 -16.27 -5.47 4.00
N LEU A 61 -15.16 -5.34 3.30
CA LEU A 61 -13.82 -5.38 3.90
C LEU A 61 -13.66 -4.29 4.97
N LEU A 62 -14.09 -3.05 4.68
CA LEU A 62 -14.02 -1.96 5.66
C LEU A 62 -14.93 -2.22 6.87
N SER A 63 -16.16 -2.70 6.66
CA SER A 63 -17.15 -2.89 7.73
C SER A 63 -16.77 -4.03 8.68
N GLU A 64 -16.29 -5.16 8.15
CA GLU A 64 -16.04 -6.35 8.96
C GLU A 64 -14.67 -6.33 9.63
N GLU A 65 -13.66 -5.74 8.99
CA GLU A 65 -12.28 -5.86 9.45
C GLU A 65 -11.70 -4.53 9.95
N VAL A 66 -11.87 -3.46 9.17
CA VAL A 66 -11.15 -2.20 9.40
C VAL A 66 -11.82 -1.37 10.50
N VAL A 67 -13.12 -1.14 10.41
CA VAL A 67 -13.86 -0.36 11.41
C VAL A 67 -13.78 -1.01 12.80
N PRO A 68 -14.01 -2.33 12.96
CA PRO A 68 -13.89 -2.97 14.28
C PRO A 68 -12.47 -2.92 14.82
N TRP A 69 -11.45 -3.02 13.96
CA TRP A 69 -10.06 -2.82 14.36
C TRP A 69 -9.82 -1.39 14.87
N VAL A 70 -10.28 -0.36 14.14
CA VAL A 70 -10.16 1.03 14.57
C VAL A 70 -10.84 1.25 15.92
N GLN A 71 -12.09 0.81 16.08
CA GLN A 71 -12.85 0.99 17.32
C GLN A 71 -12.18 0.31 18.52
N ARG A 72 -11.55 -0.85 18.31
CA ARG A 72 -10.82 -1.57 19.35
C ARG A 72 -9.50 -0.89 19.71
N GLU A 73 -8.72 -0.49 18.71
CA GLU A 73 -7.39 0.08 18.91
C GLU A 73 -7.40 1.56 19.31
N TYR A 74 -8.48 2.26 18.98
CA TYR A 74 -8.65 3.71 19.12
C TYR A 74 -10.04 4.07 19.65
N PRO A 75 -10.43 3.58 20.85
CA PRO A 75 -11.78 3.78 21.37
C PRO A 75 -12.15 5.25 21.62
N THR A 76 -11.15 6.14 21.73
CA THR A 76 -11.33 7.57 22.02
C THR A 76 -10.61 8.51 21.05
N ALA A 77 -9.82 7.98 20.11
CA ALA A 77 -9.05 8.82 19.20
C ALA A 77 -9.85 9.18 17.96
N LEU A 78 -9.72 10.44 17.51
CA LEU A 78 -10.29 10.89 16.25
C LEU A 78 -9.28 10.61 15.15
N LEU A 79 -9.53 9.55 14.38
CA LEU A 79 -8.69 9.21 13.23
C LEU A 79 -9.25 9.82 11.95
N LEU A 80 -8.34 10.39 11.17
CA LEU A 80 -8.56 10.72 9.77
C LEU A 80 -8.29 9.47 8.92
N PHE A 81 -9.30 9.01 8.19
CA PHE A 81 -9.14 7.93 7.21
C PHE A 81 -8.72 8.50 5.85
N GLN A 82 -7.74 7.86 5.21
CA GLN A 82 -7.22 8.22 3.90
C GLN A 82 -7.11 6.97 3.02
N GLN A 83 -7.52 7.12 1.77
CA GLN A 83 -7.39 6.10 0.71
C GLN A 83 -7.06 6.77 -0.62
N ASP A 84 -6.62 5.99 -1.61
CA ASP A 84 -6.33 6.50 -2.95
C ASP A 84 -7.61 6.65 -3.82
N GLY A 85 -7.42 7.10 -5.07
CA GLY A 85 -8.51 7.34 -6.02
C GLY A 85 -9.01 6.11 -6.77
N ALA A 86 -8.83 4.88 -6.28
CA ALA A 86 -9.29 3.69 -6.99
C ALA A 86 -10.82 3.70 -7.27
N PRO A 87 -11.31 3.06 -8.34
CA PRO A 87 -12.74 3.10 -8.69
C PRO A 87 -13.69 2.61 -7.58
N SER A 88 -13.30 1.58 -6.82
CA SER A 88 -14.07 1.10 -5.66
C SER A 88 -14.16 2.17 -4.57
N HIS A 89 -13.03 2.83 -4.28
CA HIS A 89 -12.86 3.83 -3.24
C HIS A 89 -13.65 5.11 -3.52
N THR A 90 -13.75 5.51 -4.79
CA THR A 90 -14.41 6.75 -5.22
C THR A 90 -15.92 6.61 -5.44
N SER A 91 -16.48 5.41 -5.26
CA SER A 91 -17.92 5.18 -5.36
C SER A 91 -18.69 5.95 -4.28
N LYS A 92 -19.89 6.45 -4.62
CA LYS A 92 -20.74 7.17 -3.65
C LYS A 92 -21.02 6.35 -2.39
N LEU A 93 -21.20 5.05 -2.56
CA LEU A 93 -21.47 4.10 -1.48
C LEU A 93 -20.31 4.07 -0.47
N VAL A 94 -19.07 3.86 -0.95
CA VAL A 94 -17.89 3.80 -0.09
C VAL A 94 -17.58 5.17 0.53
N GLN A 95 -17.73 6.25 -0.24
CA GLN A 95 -17.50 7.61 0.27
C GLN A 95 -18.45 7.95 1.43
N SER A 96 -19.76 7.67 1.27
CA SER A 96 -20.74 7.88 2.34
C SER A 96 -20.41 7.04 3.57
N PHE A 97 -20.11 5.75 3.36
CA PHE A 97 -19.73 4.86 4.45
C PHE A 97 -18.51 5.39 5.23
N CYS A 98 -17.45 5.80 4.55
CA CYS A 98 -16.27 6.35 5.22
C CYS A 98 -16.57 7.64 5.98
N THR A 99 -17.40 8.54 5.43
CA THR A 99 -17.84 9.76 6.12
C THR A 99 -18.63 9.46 7.39
N ASP A 100 -19.45 8.41 7.38
CA ASP A 100 -20.29 8.05 8.54
C ASP A 100 -19.50 7.30 9.63
N MET A 101 -18.49 6.51 9.23
CA MET A 101 -17.81 5.58 10.14
C MET A 101 -16.50 6.11 10.75
N PHE A 102 -15.81 7.05 10.11
CA PHE A 102 -14.56 7.62 10.60
C PHE A 102 -14.77 9.04 11.13
N ALA A 103 -13.95 9.46 12.09
CA ALA A 103 -14.06 10.78 12.69
C ALA A 103 -13.76 11.91 11.69
N ASP A 104 -12.84 11.66 10.76
CA ASP A 104 -12.59 12.49 9.59
C ASP A 104 -12.23 11.60 8.41
N PHE A 105 -12.44 12.09 7.19
CA PHE A 105 -12.20 11.33 5.97
C PHE A 105 -11.79 12.24 4.81
N TRP A 106 -10.66 11.90 4.18
CA TRP A 106 -10.27 12.52 2.92
C TRP A 106 -11.10 11.95 1.77
N SER A 107 -12.16 12.68 1.41
CA SER A 107 -13.02 12.34 0.29
C SER A 107 -12.26 12.33 -1.05
N LYS A 108 -12.88 11.71 -2.06
CA LYS A 108 -12.34 11.65 -3.42
C LYS A 108 -12.04 13.02 -4.04
N ASP A 109 -12.71 14.07 -3.56
CA ASP A 109 -12.55 15.43 -4.09
C ASP A 109 -11.34 16.15 -3.48
N LEU A 110 -10.83 15.66 -2.35
CA LEU A 110 -9.60 16.17 -1.73
C LEU A 110 -8.35 15.44 -2.23
N TRP A 111 -8.48 14.17 -2.61
CA TRP A 111 -7.34 13.37 -3.07
C TRP A 111 -7.00 13.69 -4.53
N PRO A 112 -5.76 14.15 -4.83
CA PRO A 112 -5.37 14.45 -6.20
C PRO A 112 -5.29 13.16 -7.06
N PRO A 113 -5.80 13.17 -8.30
CA PRO A 113 -5.70 12.03 -9.20
C PRO A 113 -4.26 11.58 -9.41
N SER A 114 -4.06 10.26 -9.58
CA SER A 114 -2.77 9.67 -9.97
C SER A 114 -1.57 10.10 -9.11
N SER A 115 -1.77 10.22 -7.80
CA SER A 115 -0.76 10.74 -6.86
C SER A 115 -0.24 9.69 -5.85
N PRO A 116 0.38 8.59 -6.30
CA PRO A 116 0.96 7.59 -5.39
C PRO A 116 2.09 8.18 -4.54
N ASP A 117 2.76 9.25 -5.01
CA ASP A 117 3.81 9.95 -4.26
C ASP A 117 3.31 10.66 -2.99
N LEU A 118 1.99 10.73 -2.78
CA LEU A 118 1.35 11.32 -1.61
C LEU A 118 0.76 10.28 -0.64
N ASN A 119 0.65 9.02 -1.05
CA ASN A 119 0.15 7.94 -0.20
C ASN A 119 1.31 7.21 0.47
N SER A 120 1.40 7.27 1.81
CA SER A 120 2.48 6.60 2.56
C SER A 120 2.53 5.10 2.34
N MET A 121 1.39 4.48 2.05
CA MET A 121 1.36 3.06 1.65
C MET A 121 2.10 2.87 0.33
N ASP A 122 1.76 3.63 -0.71
CA ASP A 122 2.29 3.44 -2.07
C ASP A 122 3.78 3.78 -2.17
N PHE A 123 4.22 4.96 -1.73
CA PHE A 123 5.61 5.38 -1.93
C PHE A 123 6.59 4.73 -0.94
N GLY A 124 6.10 4.24 0.20
CA GLY A 124 6.93 3.83 1.34
C GLY A 124 6.71 2.38 1.74
N ILE A 125 5.61 2.12 2.43
CA ILE A 125 5.38 0.85 3.13
C ILE A 125 5.32 -0.32 2.15
N LEU A 126 4.55 -0.20 1.07
CA LEU A 126 4.44 -1.25 0.06
C LEU A 126 5.78 -1.48 -0.66
N SER A 127 6.57 -0.44 -0.90
CA SER A 127 7.92 -0.58 -1.48
C SER A 127 8.88 -1.36 -0.57
N ILE A 128 8.82 -1.13 0.75
CA ILE A 128 9.58 -1.90 1.75
C ILE A 128 9.15 -3.37 1.72
N LEU A 129 7.84 -3.63 1.74
CA LEU A 129 7.29 -4.99 1.71
C LEU A 129 7.66 -5.73 0.42
N GLU A 130 7.50 -5.09 -0.74
CA GLU A 130 7.91 -5.64 -2.04
C GLU A 130 9.40 -5.97 -2.05
N THR A 131 10.25 -5.09 -1.52
CA THR A 131 11.70 -5.34 -1.45
C THR A 131 12.02 -6.56 -0.59
N ARG A 132 11.36 -6.69 0.57
CA ARG A 132 11.58 -7.80 1.51
C ARG A 132 11.04 -9.13 0.98
N VAL A 133 9.86 -9.12 0.38
CA VAL A 133 9.10 -10.33 0.04
C VAL A 133 9.30 -10.76 -1.42
N CYS A 134 9.36 -9.80 -2.34
CA CYS A 134 9.37 -10.03 -3.79
C CYS A 134 10.78 -10.00 -4.41
N SER A 135 11.85 -9.86 -3.60
CA SER A 135 13.24 -10.03 -4.06
C SER A 135 13.53 -11.42 -4.63
N LYS A 136 12.67 -12.39 -4.34
CA LYS A 136 12.63 -13.72 -4.98
C LYS A 136 11.20 -14.22 -5.16
N SER A 137 11.01 -15.17 -6.06
CA SER A 137 9.73 -15.86 -6.23
C SER A 137 9.54 -16.94 -5.16
N TRP A 138 8.28 -17.14 -4.75
CA TRP A 138 7.89 -18.22 -3.85
C TRP A 138 7.22 -19.36 -4.63
N PRO A 139 7.25 -20.61 -4.12
CA PRO A 139 6.72 -21.76 -4.85
C PRO A 139 5.19 -21.90 -4.78
N SER A 140 4.52 -21.23 -3.83
CA SER A 140 3.06 -21.20 -3.73
C SER A 140 2.53 -19.88 -3.16
N VAL A 141 1.23 -19.62 -3.34
CA VAL A 141 0.54 -18.44 -2.79
C VAL A 141 0.53 -18.49 -1.26
N GLU A 142 0.36 -19.66 -0.65
CA GLU A 142 0.35 -19.82 0.81
C GLU A 142 1.70 -19.45 1.43
N ILE A 143 2.80 -19.80 0.76
CA ILE A 143 4.14 -19.41 1.20
C ILE A 143 4.33 -17.91 1.04
N LEU A 144 3.85 -17.33 -0.06
CA LEU A 144 3.86 -15.88 -0.27
C LEU A 144 3.08 -15.14 0.82
N LYS A 145 1.85 -15.57 1.15
CA LYS A 145 1.03 -15.02 2.24
C LYS A 145 1.76 -15.08 3.58
N LYS A 146 2.35 -16.23 3.93
CA LYS A 146 3.15 -16.38 5.16
C LYS A 146 4.34 -15.44 5.21
N LYS A 147 5.01 -15.22 4.06
CA LYS A 147 6.17 -14.32 3.97
C LYS A 147 5.77 -12.86 4.07
N LEU A 148 4.62 -12.49 3.50
CA LEU A 148 4.06 -11.16 3.67
C LEU A 148 3.70 -10.87 5.13
N ILE A 149 3.01 -11.80 5.80
CA ILE A 149 2.70 -11.69 7.24
C ILE A 149 3.97 -11.49 8.08
N GLN A 150 5.02 -12.27 7.80
CA GLN A 150 6.31 -12.14 8.49
C GLN A 150 6.96 -10.76 8.25
N ALA A 151 6.95 -10.28 7.01
CA ALA A 151 7.53 -8.98 6.65
C ALA A 151 6.75 -7.79 7.23
N TRP A 152 5.42 -7.90 7.27
CA TRP A 152 4.53 -6.92 7.91
C TRP A 152 4.74 -6.86 9.41
N ALA A 153 4.83 -8.02 10.07
CA ALA A 153 5.15 -8.11 11.49
C ALA A 153 6.52 -7.49 11.81
N SER A 154 7.50 -7.66 10.92
CA SER A 154 8.86 -7.14 11.09
C SER A 154 9.08 -5.69 10.64
N LEU A 155 8.03 -4.96 10.23
CA LEU A 155 8.15 -3.50 10.06
C LEU A 155 8.46 -2.88 11.43
N SER A 156 9.56 -2.13 11.51
CA SER A 156 10.03 -1.54 12.76
C SER A 156 9.10 -0.44 13.25
N GLU A 157 9.20 -0.11 14.53
CA GLU A 157 8.46 0.99 15.16
C GLU A 157 8.85 2.36 14.57
N GLU A 158 9.95 2.46 13.82
CA GLU A 158 10.42 3.69 13.18
C GLU A 158 9.99 3.77 11.71
N GLU A 159 9.90 2.65 10.99
CA GLU A 159 9.62 2.63 9.55
C GLU A 159 8.27 3.24 9.20
N ILE A 160 7.22 2.90 9.97
CA ILE A 160 5.86 3.38 9.71
C ILE A 160 5.73 4.87 10.04
N PRO A 161 6.04 5.34 11.26
CA PRO A 161 5.92 6.77 11.57
C PRO A 161 6.80 7.64 10.68
N ALA A 162 8.00 7.20 10.31
CA ALA A 162 8.85 7.94 9.38
C ALA A 162 8.23 8.08 7.99
N CYS A 163 7.62 7.01 7.46
CA CYS A 163 6.90 7.06 6.19
C CYS A 163 5.71 8.00 6.25
N VAL A 164 4.85 7.87 7.27
CA VAL A 164 3.64 8.70 7.42
C VAL A 164 4.00 10.17 7.65
N ALA A 165 5.00 10.47 8.50
CA ALA A 165 5.46 11.84 8.71
C ALA A 165 6.02 12.48 7.43
N SER A 166 6.59 11.68 6.53
CA SER A 166 7.10 12.17 5.25
C SER A 166 6.00 12.64 4.29
N THR A 167 4.77 12.15 4.45
CA THR A 167 3.59 12.54 3.66
C THR A 167 3.32 14.04 3.76
N ALA A 168 3.39 14.63 4.96
CA ALA A 168 3.18 16.07 5.15
C ALA A 168 4.23 16.92 4.41
N ARG A 169 5.50 16.47 4.39
CA ARG A 169 6.56 17.11 3.61
C ARG A 169 6.30 17.00 2.10
N ARG A 170 5.77 15.86 1.65
CA ARG A 170 5.39 15.62 0.26
C ARG A 170 4.26 16.54 -0.21
N PHE A 171 3.20 16.68 0.58
CA PHE A 171 2.13 17.65 0.32
C PHE A 171 2.66 19.08 0.20
N LYS A 172 3.50 19.54 1.15
CA LYS A 172 4.10 20.89 1.10
C LYS A 172 4.93 21.11 -0.17
N ALA A 173 5.65 20.09 -0.62
CA ALA A 173 6.46 20.19 -1.83
C ALA A 173 5.59 20.24 -3.09
N VAL A 174 4.50 19.47 -3.17
CA VAL A 174 3.53 19.51 -4.29
C VAL A 174 2.88 20.89 -4.40
N VAL A 175 2.47 21.47 -3.27
CA VAL A 175 1.92 22.85 -3.23
C VAL A 175 2.96 23.85 -3.75
N LYS A 176 4.23 23.74 -3.32
CA LYS A 176 5.32 24.61 -3.80
C LYS A 176 5.59 24.43 -5.29
N ALA A 177 5.45 23.22 -5.81
CA ALA A 177 5.61 22.89 -7.21
C ALA A 177 4.40 23.26 -8.08
N LYS A 178 3.37 23.92 -7.52
CA LYS A 178 2.10 24.25 -8.19
C LYS A 178 1.46 23.02 -8.84
N GLU A 179 1.32 21.94 -8.07
CA GLU A 179 0.68 20.68 -8.49
C GLU A 179 1.49 19.85 -9.51
N GLY A 180 2.76 20.20 -9.75
CA GLY A 180 3.68 19.39 -10.55
C GLY A 180 4.21 18.14 -9.83
N TYR A 181 4.80 17.22 -10.61
CA TYR A 181 5.48 16.03 -10.07
C TYR A 181 6.65 16.41 -9.16
N VAL A 182 6.73 15.80 -7.98
CA VAL A 182 7.81 16.06 -7.02
C VAL A 182 8.54 14.77 -6.69
N LYS A 183 9.86 14.77 -6.95
CA LYS A 183 10.77 13.74 -6.47
C LYS A 183 11.38 14.19 -5.14
N ILE A 184 11.03 13.52 -4.05
CA ILE A 184 11.54 13.78 -2.68
C ILE A 184 12.33 12.57 -2.19
#